data_AF-A0A7S3HIL3-F1
#
_entry.id   AF-A0A7S3HIL3-F1
#
_cell.length_a   1.000
_cell.length_b   1.000
_cell.length_c   1.000
_cell.angle_alpha   90.00
_cell.angle_beta   90.00
_cell.angle_gamma   90.00
#
_symmetry.space_group_name_H-M   'P 1'
#
loop_
_entity.id
_entity.type
_entity.pdbx_description
1 polymer ?
#
loop_
_entity_poly.entity_id
_entity_poly.type
_entity_poly.pdbx_seq_one_letter_code
_entity_poly.pdbx_strand_id
1 'polypeptide(L)'
;AGFAAAVLLACHVSGSISKAVPRQEPQQQQQPLTVRALLEGDDTAADMARNIMAFTGETDYAKVHERVAAGLGEIRDEIRERSPEAHEKMGHLLLTQEQREGATRVLQKLSDSRMLALTQKVTTAVRETAQEKGDQSVLARKLMERLTPSLSDMRQLHKEMFPGAGDEFKLDLDSKHWNGELKVDLGRRLSAYNCDVRSQAHTLFQGL
;
A
#
# COMPACT_ATOMS: atom_id res chain seq x y z
N ALA A 1 63.49 -61.69 -44.12
CA ALA A 1 63.14 -61.42 -42.71
C ALA A 1 63.29 -59.92 -42.48
N GLY A 2 62.27 -59.10 -42.19
CA GLY A 2 60.84 -59.31 -42.01
C GLY A 2 60.11 -57.95 -42.21
N PHE A 3 58.84 -58.04 -42.61
CA PHE A 3 57.65 -57.20 -42.29
C PHE A 3 57.87 -55.76 -41.73
N ALA A 4 57.15 -54.69 -42.10
CA ALA A 4 55.86 -54.52 -42.78
C ALA A 4 55.59 -53.04 -43.18
N ALA A 5 54.86 -52.85 -44.29
CA ALA A 5 53.65 -52.01 -44.53
C ALA A 5 53.51 -50.64 -43.80
N ALA A 6 53.41 -49.50 -44.49
CA ALA A 6 52.27 -48.99 -45.29
C ALA A 6 50.94 -48.86 -44.50
N VAL A 7 50.35 -47.65 -44.50
CA VAL A 7 48.97 -47.35 -44.99
C VAL A 7 48.50 -45.97 -44.50
N LEU A 8 48.00 -45.20 -45.47
CA LEU A 8 47.25 -43.94 -45.35
C LEU A 8 45.95 -44.10 -44.55
N LEU A 9 45.61 -43.10 -43.71
CA LEU A 9 44.26 -42.96 -43.20
C LEU A 9 43.77 -41.52 -43.36
N ALA A 10 42.78 -41.34 -44.23
CA ALA A 10 42.00 -40.12 -44.38
C ALA A 10 40.91 -40.09 -43.30
N CYS A 11 40.89 -39.05 -42.46
CA CYS A 11 39.83 -38.83 -41.48
C CYS A 11 38.67 -38.05 -42.10
N HIS A 12 37.47 -38.64 -42.10
CA HIS A 12 36.21 -37.95 -42.35
C HIS A 12 35.79 -37.12 -41.14
N VAL A 13 35.47 -35.85 -41.38
CA VAL A 13 34.84 -34.94 -40.42
C VAL A 13 33.32 -35.11 -40.55
N SER A 14 32.67 -35.65 -39.51
CA SER A 14 31.21 -35.58 -39.35
C SER A 14 30.89 -34.55 -38.27
N GLY A 15 30.37 -33.40 -38.69
CA GLY A 15 29.82 -32.38 -37.79
C GLY A 15 28.37 -32.71 -37.42
N SER A 16 28.11 -32.88 -36.13
CA SER A 16 26.74 -32.96 -35.58
C SER A 16 26.32 -31.58 -35.08
N ILE A 17 25.32 -30.98 -35.73
CA ILE A 17 24.65 -29.75 -35.30
C ILE A 17 23.62 -30.15 -34.25
N SER A 18 23.97 -30.02 -32.96
CA SER A 18 23.01 -30.14 -31.86
C SER A 18 22.08 -28.94 -31.85
N LYS A 19 20.81 -29.15 -32.18
CA LYS A 19 19.74 -28.17 -31.99
C LYS A 19 19.57 -27.95 -30.48
N ALA A 20 19.92 -26.76 -29.99
CA ALA A 20 19.67 -26.34 -28.62
C ALA A 20 18.15 -26.28 -28.38
N VAL A 21 17.65 -27.19 -27.54
CA VAL A 21 16.28 -27.11 -27.00
C VAL A 21 16.24 -25.93 -26.05
N PRO A 22 15.35 -24.94 -26.23
CA PRO A 22 15.22 -23.84 -25.29
C PRO A 22 14.80 -24.40 -23.93
N ARG A 23 15.66 -24.17 -22.93
CA ARG A 23 15.43 -24.50 -21.53
C ARG A 23 14.24 -23.66 -21.07
N GLN A 24 13.06 -24.28 -20.97
CA GLN A 24 11.92 -23.65 -20.30
C GLN A 24 12.34 -23.44 -18.85
N GLU A 25 12.60 -22.19 -18.46
CA GLU A 25 12.68 -21.82 -17.06
C GLU A 25 11.38 -22.30 -16.41
N PRO A 26 11.44 -22.99 -15.26
CA PRO A 26 10.25 -23.43 -14.56
C PRO A 26 9.38 -22.21 -14.36
N GLN A 27 8.21 -22.21 -15.00
CA GLN A 27 7.19 -21.20 -14.78
C GLN A 27 6.97 -21.19 -13.27
N GLN A 28 7.53 -20.18 -12.59
CA GLN A 28 7.24 -19.92 -11.19
C GLN A 28 5.72 -19.87 -11.15
N GLN A 29 5.11 -20.88 -10.54
CA GLN A 29 3.69 -20.90 -10.30
C GLN A 29 3.40 -19.62 -9.53
N GLN A 30 2.92 -18.60 -10.25
CA GLN A 30 2.58 -17.32 -9.67
C GLN A 30 1.53 -17.66 -8.63
N GLN A 31 1.92 -17.55 -7.36
CA GLN A 31 1.01 -17.84 -6.27
C GLN A 31 -0.28 -17.05 -6.52
N PRO A 32 -1.45 -17.68 -6.35
CA PRO A 32 -2.71 -16.99 -6.60
C PRO A 32 -2.71 -15.69 -5.82
N LEU A 33 -2.89 -14.61 -6.56
CA LEU A 33 -2.79 -13.27 -6.00
C LEU A 33 -4.05 -13.02 -5.16
N THR A 34 -3.93 -13.17 -3.85
CA THR A 34 -5.07 -13.04 -2.92
C THR A 34 -5.02 -11.71 -2.19
N VAL A 35 -6.15 -11.28 -1.63
CA VAL A 35 -6.19 -10.12 -0.72
C VAL A 35 -5.22 -10.31 0.45
N ARG A 36 -5.14 -11.53 1.00
CA ARG A 36 -4.17 -11.86 2.05
C ARG A 36 -2.73 -11.66 1.58
N ALA A 37 -2.38 -12.21 0.41
CA ALA A 37 -1.03 -12.09 -0.14
C ALA A 37 -0.66 -10.63 -0.46
N LEU A 38 -1.63 -9.79 -0.82
CA LEU A 38 -1.42 -8.35 -1.00
C LEU A 38 -1.06 -7.69 0.34
N LEU A 39 -1.83 -7.95 1.41
CA LEU A 39 -1.58 -7.37 2.73
C LEU A 39 -0.24 -7.83 3.34
N GLU A 40 0.12 -9.09 3.11
CA GLU A 40 1.35 -9.71 3.61
C GLU A 40 2.56 -9.49 2.70
N GLY A 41 2.37 -8.84 1.54
CA GLY A 41 3.40 -8.64 0.54
C GLY A 41 4.42 -7.57 0.93
N ASP A 42 5.69 -7.85 0.66
CA ASP A 42 6.80 -6.89 0.85
C ASP A 42 6.58 -5.60 0.06
N ASP A 43 6.00 -5.70 -1.15
CA ASP A 43 5.63 -4.54 -1.98
C ASP A 43 4.73 -3.54 -1.24
N THR A 44 3.75 -4.03 -0.49
CA THR A 44 2.81 -3.19 0.28
C THR A 44 3.52 -2.54 1.46
N ALA A 45 4.38 -3.27 2.17
CA ALA A 45 5.22 -2.71 3.22
C ALA A 45 6.15 -1.61 2.66
N ALA A 46 6.75 -1.84 1.49
CA ALA A 46 7.62 -0.89 0.81
C ALA A 46 6.88 0.39 0.40
N ASP A 47 5.68 0.29 -0.17
CA ASP A 47 4.86 1.45 -0.53
C ASP A 47 4.45 2.26 0.71
N MET A 48 3.97 1.60 1.76
CA MET A 48 3.60 2.25 3.01
C MET A 48 4.80 2.90 3.71
N ALA A 49 5.98 2.26 3.67
CA ALA A 49 7.20 2.84 4.21
C ALA A 49 7.58 4.13 3.50
N ARG A 50 7.54 4.16 2.16
CA ARG A 50 7.76 5.38 1.37
C ARG A 50 6.78 6.48 1.73
N ASN A 51 5.50 6.15 1.90
CA ASN A 51 4.47 7.11 2.30
C ASN A 51 4.78 7.71 3.68
N ILE A 52 5.16 6.88 4.65
CA ILE A 52 5.52 7.34 6.01
C ILE A 52 6.78 8.22 5.98
N MET A 53 7.80 7.85 5.22
CA MET A 53 9.00 8.68 5.07
C MET A 53 8.67 10.03 4.45
N ALA A 54 7.86 10.05 3.39
CA ALA A 54 7.44 11.29 2.75
C ALA A 54 6.63 12.20 3.70
N PHE A 55 5.83 11.60 4.59
CA PHE A 55 5.05 12.35 5.58
C PHE A 55 5.87 12.83 6.79
N THR A 56 6.78 12.00 7.30
CA THR A 56 7.51 12.26 8.56
C THR A 56 8.86 12.94 8.36
N GLY A 57 9.41 12.88 7.14
CA GLY A 57 10.79 13.31 6.85
C GLY A 57 11.86 12.33 7.35
N GLU A 58 11.47 11.14 7.85
CA GLU A 58 12.41 10.10 8.25
C GLU A 58 13.23 9.61 7.04
N THR A 59 14.55 9.47 7.22
CA THR A 59 15.48 9.13 6.13
C THR A 59 15.93 7.68 6.16
N ASP A 60 15.77 6.99 7.29
CA ASP A 60 16.15 5.59 7.44
C ASP A 60 15.06 4.66 6.88
N TYR A 61 15.16 4.33 5.59
CA TYR A 61 14.20 3.46 4.92
C TYR A 61 14.10 2.08 5.57
N ALA A 62 15.23 1.45 5.93
CA ALA A 62 15.23 0.09 6.46
C ALA A 62 14.46 0.02 7.79
N LYS A 63 14.70 0.99 8.68
CA LYS A 63 13.98 1.10 9.95
C LYS A 63 12.48 1.37 9.76
N VAL A 64 12.10 2.25 8.83
CA VAL A 64 10.68 2.52 8.57
C VAL A 64 10.01 1.30 7.97
N HIS A 65 10.66 0.64 7.01
CA HIS A 65 10.19 -0.56 6.35
C HIS A 65 9.94 -1.70 7.35
N GLU A 66 10.92 -2.00 8.19
CA GLU A 66 10.81 -3.03 9.23
C GLU A 66 9.63 -2.76 10.17
N ARG A 67 9.47 -1.51 10.62
CA ARG A 67 8.34 -1.10 11.47
C ARG A 67 6.99 -1.28 10.78
N VAL A 68 6.90 -0.95 9.48
CA VAL A 68 5.68 -1.13 8.70
C VAL A 68 5.37 -2.61 8.52
N ALA A 69 6.36 -3.42 8.15
CA ALA A 69 6.20 -4.86 7.99
C ALA A 69 5.75 -5.51 9.31
N ALA A 70 6.33 -5.10 10.45
CA ALA A 70 5.91 -5.55 11.76
C ALA A 70 4.45 -5.17 12.05
N GLY A 71 4.05 -3.91 11.81
CA GLY A 71 2.67 -3.46 12.02
C GLY A 71 1.66 -4.18 11.12
N LEU A 72 2.01 -4.47 9.86
CA LEU A 72 1.17 -5.30 8.98
C LEU A 72 1.03 -6.73 9.51
N GLY A 73 2.11 -7.31 10.05
CA GLY A 73 2.08 -8.59 10.73
C GLY A 73 1.16 -8.61 11.95
N GLU A 74 1.20 -7.56 12.78
CA GLU A 74 0.32 -7.40 13.94
C GLU A 74 -1.15 -7.30 13.53
N ILE A 75 -1.48 -6.50 12.51
CA ILE A 75 -2.85 -6.39 11.97
C ILE A 75 -3.35 -7.75 11.49
N ARG A 76 -2.51 -8.50 10.75
CA ARG A 76 -2.85 -9.86 10.30
C ARG A 76 -3.15 -10.77 11.48
N ASP A 77 -2.28 -10.77 12.48
CA ASP A 77 -2.41 -11.63 13.65
C ASP A 77 -3.67 -11.28 14.45
N GLU A 78 -3.98 -9.99 14.56
CA GLU A 78 -5.22 -9.50 15.17
C GLU A 78 -6.47 -9.92 14.40
N ILE A 79 -6.48 -9.80 13.07
CA ILE A 79 -7.60 -10.27 12.24
C ILE A 79 -7.78 -11.78 12.40
N ARG A 80 -6.69 -12.56 12.44
CA ARG A 80 -6.74 -14.01 12.64
C ARG A 80 -7.30 -14.37 14.03
N GLU A 81 -6.94 -13.63 15.07
CA GLU A 81 -7.43 -13.87 16.44
C GLU A 81 -8.90 -13.46 16.59
N ARG A 82 -9.29 -12.29 16.10
CA ARG A 82 -10.64 -11.72 16.30
C ARG A 82 -11.67 -12.23 15.31
N SER A 83 -11.26 -12.55 14.09
CA SER A 83 -12.13 -13.00 13.02
C SER A 83 -11.40 -14.02 12.12
N PRO A 84 -11.18 -15.25 12.63
CA PRO A 84 -10.50 -16.30 11.87
C PRO A 84 -11.19 -16.59 10.52
N GLU A 85 -12.51 -16.48 10.46
CA GLU A 85 -13.26 -16.60 9.20
C GLU A 85 -12.92 -15.51 8.18
N ALA A 86 -12.78 -14.26 8.61
CA ALA A 86 -12.38 -13.17 7.71
C ALA A 86 -10.94 -13.39 7.23
N HIS A 87 -10.06 -13.83 8.14
CA HIS A 87 -8.70 -14.21 7.79
C HIS A 87 -8.69 -15.28 6.69
N GLU A 88 -9.44 -16.38 6.84
CA GLU A 88 -9.61 -17.41 5.81
C GLU A 88 -10.18 -16.87 4.50
N LYS A 89 -11.29 -16.11 4.55
CA LYS A 89 -11.91 -15.52 3.37
C LYS A 89 -10.92 -14.69 2.55
N MET A 90 -10.04 -13.89 3.18
CA MET A 90 -9.01 -13.11 2.46
C MET A 90 -8.04 -13.98 1.66
N GLY A 91 -7.81 -15.24 2.07
CA GLY A 91 -6.97 -16.20 1.34
C GLY A 91 -7.69 -16.83 0.14
N HIS A 92 -9.01 -16.69 0.03
CA HIS A 92 -9.80 -17.19 -1.08
C HIS A 92 -10.25 -16.10 -2.05
N LEU A 93 -10.19 -14.83 -1.64
CA LEU A 93 -10.46 -13.68 -2.50
C LEU A 93 -9.29 -13.48 -3.46
N LEU A 94 -9.42 -14.06 -4.65
CA LEU A 94 -8.51 -13.86 -5.76
C LEU A 94 -8.66 -12.44 -6.32
N LEU A 95 -7.53 -11.82 -6.58
CA LEU A 95 -7.40 -10.53 -7.22
C LEU A 95 -6.90 -10.74 -8.64
N THR A 96 -7.50 -10.03 -9.59
CA THR A 96 -6.89 -9.89 -10.91
C THR A 96 -5.63 -9.03 -10.81
N GLN A 97 -4.72 -9.18 -11.78
CA GLN A 97 -3.53 -8.34 -11.84
C GLN A 97 -3.90 -6.84 -11.87
N GLU A 98 -4.94 -6.48 -12.61
CA GLU A 98 -5.47 -5.11 -12.67
C GLU A 98 -5.95 -4.60 -11.31
N GLN A 99 -6.64 -5.44 -10.52
CA GLN A 99 -7.11 -5.07 -9.17
C GLN A 99 -5.95 -4.81 -8.22
N ARG A 100 -4.89 -5.63 -8.27
CA ARG A 100 -3.67 -5.37 -7.49
C ARG A 100 -3.00 -4.09 -7.91
N GLU A 101 -2.79 -3.89 -9.20
CA GLU A 101 -2.17 -2.69 -9.71
C GLU A 101 -2.98 -1.44 -9.34
N GLY A 102 -4.32 -1.55 -9.33
CA GLY A 102 -5.21 -0.52 -8.82
C GLY A 102 -4.96 -0.21 -7.33
N ALA A 103 -4.91 -1.24 -6.48
CA ALA A 103 -4.66 -1.07 -5.05
C ALA A 103 -3.27 -0.47 -4.77
N THR A 104 -2.22 -0.99 -5.42
CA THR A 104 -0.85 -0.49 -5.34
C THR A 104 -0.75 0.96 -5.82
N ARG A 105 -1.44 1.31 -6.92
CA ARG A 105 -1.48 2.69 -7.43
C ARG A 105 -2.09 3.66 -6.41
N VAL A 106 -3.16 3.26 -5.73
CA VAL A 106 -3.76 4.06 -4.65
C VAL A 106 -2.76 4.26 -3.51
N LEU A 107 -2.06 3.20 -3.07
CA LEU A 107 -1.04 3.29 -2.03
C LEU A 107 0.09 4.24 -2.42
N GLN A 108 0.57 4.16 -3.64
CA GLN A 108 1.63 5.06 -4.14
C GLN A 108 1.17 6.52 -4.13
N LYS A 109 -0.10 6.80 -4.44
CA LYS A 109 -0.64 8.16 -4.43
C LYS A 109 -0.73 8.79 -3.04
N LEU A 110 -0.64 7.99 -1.97
CA LEU A 110 -0.55 8.54 -0.61
C LEU A 110 0.80 9.25 -0.34
N SER A 111 1.85 8.95 -1.10
CA SER A 111 3.12 9.71 -1.08
C SER A 111 3.13 10.94 -2.01
N ASP A 112 2.05 11.18 -2.78
CA ASP A 112 1.97 12.33 -3.66
C ASP A 112 2.07 13.63 -2.84
N SER A 113 2.93 14.55 -3.27
CA SER A 113 3.17 15.80 -2.53
C SER A 113 1.90 16.62 -2.33
N ARG A 114 0.95 16.55 -3.27
CA ARG A 114 -0.37 17.21 -3.16
C ARG A 114 -1.21 16.53 -2.07
N MET A 115 -1.19 15.20 -2.00
CA MET A 115 -1.89 14.45 -0.95
C MET A 115 -1.31 14.78 0.43
N LEU A 116 0.01 14.77 0.56
CA LEU A 116 0.70 15.13 1.80
C LEU A 116 0.39 16.57 2.24
N ALA A 117 0.38 17.52 1.30
CA ALA A 117 -0.01 18.91 1.57
C ALA A 117 -1.47 19.03 2.06
N LEU A 118 -2.39 18.25 1.49
CA LEU A 118 -3.79 18.19 1.94
C LEU A 118 -3.89 17.62 3.35
N THR A 119 -3.20 16.51 3.64
CA THR A 119 -3.14 15.94 4.99
C THR A 119 -2.57 16.94 6.00
N GLN A 120 -1.51 17.68 5.63
CA GLN A 120 -0.94 18.71 6.48
C GLN A 120 -1.94 19.85 6.76
N LYS A 121 -2.72 20.27 5.75
CA LYS A 121 -3.77 21.29 5.92
C LYS A 121 -4.86 20.83 6.89
N VAL A 122 -5.34 19.60 6.77
CA VAL A 122 -6.36 19.01 7.66
C VAL A 122 -5.84 18.88 9.09
N THR A 123 -4.66 18.27 9.26
CA THR A 123 -4.04 18.10 10.60
C THR A 123 -3.76 19.43 11.28
N THR A 124 -3.32 20.44 10.52
CA THR A 124 -3.13 21.80 11.03
C THR A 124 -4.45 22.42 11.47
N ALA A 125 -5.52 22.31 10.67
CA ALA A 125 -6.84 22.81 11.04
C ALA A 125 -7.35 22.19 12.34
N VAL A 126 -7.24 20.86 12.47
CA VAL A 126 -7.65 20.13 13.68
C VAL A 126 -6.85 20.58 14.90
N ARG A 127 -5.52 20.65 14.77
CA ARG A 127 -4.64 21.07 15.87
C ARG A 127 -4.95 22.49 16.33
N GLU A 128 -5.12 23.43 15.41
CA GLU A 128 -5.44 24.81 15.76
C GLU A 128 -6.82 24.93 16.41
N THR A 129 -7.84 24.23 15.91
CA THR A 129 -9.16 24.21 16.56
C THR A 129 -9.06 23.66 17.98
N ALA A 130 -8.31 22.57 18.20
CA ALA A 130 -8.12 22.01 19.53
C ALA A 130 -7.40 22.99 20.48
N GLN A 131 -6.37 23.69 20.00
CA GLN A 131 -5.63 24.70 20.77
C GLN A 131 -6.51 25.91 21.14
N GLU A 132 -7.41 26.31 20.24
CA GLU A 132 -8.37 27.40 20.46
C GLU A 132 -9.60 26.96 21.27
N LYS A 133 -9.70 25.67 21.64
CA LYS A 133 -10.91 25.07 22.20
C LYS A 133 -12.16 25.33 21.35
N GLY A 134 -11.96 25.42 20.03
CA GLY A 134 -13.02 25.63 19.06
C GLY A 134 -13.92 24.40 18.92
N ASP A 135 -15.14 24.62 18.46
CA ASP A 135 -16.12 23.58 18.20
C ASP A 135 -16.03 23.07 16.74
N GLN A 136 -16.99 22.21 16.38
CA GLN A 136 -17.10 21.67 15.02
C GLN A 136 -17.32 22.76 13.96
N SER A 137 -18.01 23.85 14.28
CA SER A 137 -18.24 24.97 13.36
C SER A 137 -16.92 25.69 13.05
N VAL A 138 -16.10 25.93 14.08
CA VAL A 138 -14.76 26.50 13.92
C VAL A 138 -13.88 25.59 13.05
N LEU A 139 -13.92 24.27 13.28
CA LEU A 139 -13.18 23.32 12.45
C LEU A 139 -13.64 23.33 10.99
N ALA A 140 -14.95 23.29 10.73
CA ALA A 140 -15.51 23.30 9.39
C ALA A 140 -15.09 24.55 8.61
N ARG A 141 -15.15 25.72 9.25
CA ARG A 141 -14.69 26.98 8.68
C ARG A 141 -13.20 26.92 8.31
N LYS A 142 -12.34 26.47 9.24
CA LYS A 142 -10.89 26.35 8.99
C LYS A 142 -10.56 25.36 7.88
N LEU A 143 -11.27 24.24 7.81
CA LEU A 143 -11.12 23.26 6.74
C LEU A 143 -11.52 23.87 5.39
N MET A 144 -12.66 24.56 5.32
CA MET A 144 -13.10 25.24 4.11
C MET A 144 -12.08 26.28 3.63
N GLU A 145 -11.59 27.14 4.53
CA GLU A 145 -10.58 28.16 4.22
C GLU A 145 -9.28 27.54 3.66
N ARG A 146 -8.82 26.42 4.22
CA ARG A 146 -7.54 25.78 3.84
C ARG A 146 -7.63 24.87 2.62
N LEU A 147 -8.77 24.20 2.43
CA LEU A 147 -8.97 23.20 1.37
C LEU A 147 -9.48 23.81 0.07
N THR A 148 -10.25 24.91 0.12
CA THR A 148 -10.78 25.59 -1.07
C THR A 148 -9.71 25.91 -2.12
N PRO A 149 -8.51 26.43 -1.75
CA PRO A 149 -7.45 26.70 -2.72
C PRO A 149 -6.89 25.45 -3.43
N SER A 150 -7.11 24.25 -2.88
CA SER A 150 -6.62 22.98 -3.43
C SER A 150 -7.72 22.14 -4.07
N LEU A 151 -8.87 22.72 -4.40
CA LEU A 151 -9.97 21.98 -5.06
C LEU A 151 -9.56 21.41 -6.42
N SER A 152 -8.75 22.13 -7.19
CA SER A 152 -8.19 21.63 -8.46
C SER A 152 -7.32 20.39 -8.23
N ASP A 153 -6.42 20.46 -7.25
CA ASP A 153 -5.49 19.38 -6.93
C ASP A 153 -6.23 18.15 -6.42
N MET A 154 -7.23 18.34 -5.56
CA MET A 154 -8.08 17.25 -5.07
C MET A 154 -8.84 16.56 -6.20
N ARG A 155 -9.42 17.33 -7.13
CA ARG A 155 -10.09 16.77 -8.31
C ARG A 155 -9.12 15.98 -9.19
N GLN A 156 -7.92 16.52 -9.40
CA GLN A 156 -6.91 15.86 -10.22
C GLN A 156 -6.42 14.57 -9.54
N LEU A 157 -6.09 14.62 -8.25
CA LEU A 157 -5.71 13.45 -7.45
C LEU A 157 -6.80 12.37 -7.50
N HIS A 158 -8.07 12.76 -7.38
CA HIS A 158 -9.19 11.82 -7.47
C HIS A 158 -9.20 11.09 -8.81
N LYS A 159 -9.05 11.81 -9.93
CA LYS A 159 -8.99 11.20 -11.28
C LYS A 159 -7.79 10.28 -11.45
N GLU A 160 -6.65 10.63 -10.86
CA GLU A 160 -5.43 9.83 -10.94
C GLU A 160 -5.49 8.55 -10.07
N MET A 161 -6.16 8.63 -8.91
CA MET A 161 -6.34 7.50 -7.99
C MET A 161 -7.42 6.53 -8.48
N PHE A 162 -8.48 7.06 -9.10
CA PHE A 162 -9.65 6.30 -9.54
C PHE A 162 -9.93 6.54 -11.02
N PRO A 163 -9.09 6.03 -11.93
CA PRO A 163 -9.33 6.17 -13.35
C PRO A 163 -10.66 5.51 -13.71
N GLY A 164 -11.57 6.26 -14.33
CA GLY A 164 -12.90 5.78 -14.70
C GLY A 164 -13.99 5.99 -13.64
N ALA A 165 -13.65 6.44 -12.43
CA ALA A 165 -14.65 7.07 -11.57
C ALA A 165 -15.09 8.37 -12.26
N GLY A 166 -16.41 8.59 -12.36
CA GLY A 166 -16.95 9.76 -13.05
C GLY A 166 -16.40 11.09 -12.51
N ASP A 167 -16.63 12.17 -13.25
CA ASP A 167 -16.17 13.52 -12.90
C ASP A 167 -16.80 14.12 -11.63
N GLU A 168 -17.63 13.34 -10.93
CA GLU A 168 -18.33 13.76 -9.72
C GLU A 168 -17.40 13.72 -8.50
N PHE A 169 -16.54 14.75 -8.39
CA PHE A 169 -15.88 15.08 -7.14
C PHE A 169 -16.76 16.03 -6.33
N LYS A 170 -17.37 15.53 -5.26
CA LYS A 170 -18.13 16.33 -4.29
C LYS A 170 -17.40 16.35 -2.95
N LEU A 171 -16.97 17.54 -2.54
CA LEU A 171 -16.50 17.79 -1.19
C LEU A 171 -17.69 18.32 -0.38
N ASP A 172 -18.35 17.44 0.37
CA ASP A 172 -19.41 17.86 1.29
C ASP A 172 -18.78 18.30 2.62
N LEU A 173 -18.77 19.62 2.84
CA LEU A 173 -18.34 20.24 4.09
C LEU A 173 -19.54 20.74 4.90
N ASP A 174 -20.77 20.35 4.56
CA ASP A 174 -21.92 20.75 5.35
C ASP A 174 -21.83 20.16 6.76
N SER A 175 -21.80 21.07 7.74
CA SER A 175 -21.76 20.81 9.19
C SER A 175 -22.82 19.80 9.67
N LYS A 176 -23.91 19.61 8.92
CA LYS A 176 -25.02 18.72 9.27
C LYS A 176 -24.78 17.24 8.94
N HIS A 177 -23.87 16.92 8.02
CA HIS A 177 -23.60 15.54 7.59
C HIS A 177 -22.22 15.03 8.02
N TRP A 178 -21.38 15.90 8.59
CA TRP A 178 -20.25 15.48 9.41
C TRP A 178 -20.76 14.90 10.75
N ASN A 179 -21.43 13.74 10.68
CA ASN A 179 -21.53 12.83 11.80
C ASN A 179 -20.13 12.24 12.00
N GLY A 180 -19.28 13.05 12.61
CA GLY A 180 -18.00 12.66 13.12
C GLY A 180 -18.18 11.69 14.29
N GLU A 181 -18.67 10.49 14.02
CA GLU A 181 -18.05 9.31 14.61
C GLU A 181 -16.83 8.89 13.77
N LEU A 182 -16.13 9.88 13.20
CA LEU A 182 -14.69 9.85 13.15
C LEU A 182 -14.20 9.93 14.60
N LYS A 183 -14.34 8.82 15.33
CA LYS A 183 -13.68 8.52 16.61
C LYS A 183 -12.16 8.38 16.37
N VAL A 184 -11.56 9.31 15.63
CA VAL A 184 -10.12 9.45 15.63
C VAL A 184 -9.82 10.17 16.92
N ASP A 185 -9.57 9.37 17.95
CA ASP A 185 -9.00 9.77 19.23
C ASP A 185 -7.62 10.40 19.00
N LEU A 186 -7.58 11.59 18.39
CA LEU A 186 -6.38 12.40 18.19
C LEU A 186 -5.89 12.98 19.52
N GLY A 187 -6.76 13.01 20.53
CA GLY A 187 -6.43 13.46 21.89
C GLY A 187 -5.52 12.49 22.64
N ARG A 188 -5.73 11.17 22.53
CA ARG A 188 -4.81 10.18 23.15
C ARG A 188 -3.64 9.76 22.25
N ARG A 189 -3.80 9.78 20.92
CA ARG A 189 -2.78 9.24 20.00
C ARG A 189 -1.47 10.04 19.94
N LEU A 190 -1.48 11.34 20.23
CA LEU A 190 -0.23 12.13 20.25
C LEU A 190 0.59 11.93 21.54
N SER A 191 -0.01 11.41 22.61
CA SER A 191 0.70 10.97 23.82
C SER A 191 1.20 9.53 23.76
N ALA A 192 0.74 8.75 22.77
CA ALA A 192 0.98 7.32 22.62
C ALA A 192 2.16 6.98 21.68
N TYR A 193 3.13 7.89 21.52
CA TYR A 193 4.45 7.55 20.96
C TYR A 193 5.31 6.70 21.92
N ASN A 194 4.68 6.02 22.89
CA ASN A 194 5.20 4.88 23.62
C ASN A 194 4.10 3.82 23.73
N CYS A 195 4.26 2.74 22.96
CA CYS A 195 3.74 1.38 23.11
C CYS A 195 2.32 1.18 23.71
N ASP A 196 1.36 0.71 22.90
CA ASP A 196 0.68 -0.60 23.08
C ASP A 196 -0.30 -0.83 21.89
N VAL A 197 -0.10 -1.92 21.15
CA VAL A 197 -0.82 -2.27 19.91
C VAL A 197 -2.27 -2.73 20.20
N ARG A 198 -2.54 -3.08 21.46
CA ARG A 198 -3.78 -3.73 21.90
C ARG A 198 -5.06 -2.87 21.82
N SER A 199 -4.95 -1.54 21.69
CA SER A 199 -6.11 -0.64 21.75
C SER A 199 -6.74 -0.28 20.39
N GLN A 200 -6.08 -0.53 19.26
CA GLN A 200 -6.59 -0.12 17.93
C GLN A 200 -7.68 -1.06 17.38
N ALA A 201 -7.68 -2.28 17.87
CA ALA A 201 -8.53 -3.36 17.45
C ALA A 201 -10.03 -3.18 17.75
N HIS A 202 -10.37 -2.38 18.77
CA HIS A 202 -11.72 -2.34 19.33
C HIS A 202 -12.70 -1.45 18.54
N THR A 203 -12.22 -0.56 17.69
CA THR A 203 -13.06 0.42 16.98
C THR A 203 -13.49 -0.05 15.59
N LEU A 204 -12.79 -1.01 14.99
CA LEU A 204 -13.12 -1.55 13.66
C LEU A 204 -14.32 -2.52 13.65
N PHE A 205 -14.65 -3.16 14.78
CA PHE A 205 -15.66 -4.22 14.85
C PHE A 205 -17.02 -3.82 15.47
N GLN A 206 -17.23 -2.54 15.82
CA GLN A 206 -18.55 -2.05 16.28
C GLN A 206 -19.42 -1.48 15.13
N GLY A 207 -18.92 -1.49 13.89
CA GLY A 207 -19.62 -0.99 12.71
C GLY A 207 -19.99 -2.05 11.66
N LEU A 208 -19.86 -3.34 12.00
CA LEU A 208 -20.35 -4.49 11.22
C LEU A 208 -21.40 -5.24 12.05
#